data_AF-A0A0M4LHH1-F1
#
_entry.id   AF-A0A0M4LHH1-F1
#
_cell.length_a   1.000
_cell.length_b   1.000
_cell.length_c   1.000
_cell.angle_alpha   90.00
_cell.angle_beta   90.00
_cell.angle_gamma   90.00
#
_symmetry.space_group_name_H-M   'P 1'
#
loop_
_entity.id
_entity.type
_entity.pdbx_description
1 polymer ?
#
loop_
_entity_poly.entity_id
_entity_poly.type
_entity_poly.pdbx_seq_one_letter_code
_entity_poly.pdbx_strand_id
1 'polypeptide(L)'
;MIGALTSVAAGADLFGQEAGSINNVDMQRLSTNMANKANNVSFEQVLSEVSEAVGTKLQNAESLSMGQVSGGDVGVRDVVHSIMEAERSLSTAIALRDKMVQAYLEVSRMQI
;
A
#
# COMPACT_ATOMS: atom_id res chain seq x y z
N MET A 1 6.32 46.35 25.31
CA MET A 1 5.28 45.31 25.22
C MET A 1 5.70 44.31 24.17
N ILE A 2 6.09 43.10 24.57
CA ILE A 2 5.81 41.79 23.96
C ILE A 2 6.36 40.82 25.01
N GLY A 3 5.44 40.23 25.78
CA GLY A 3 5.72 39.37 26.91
C GLY A 3 5.82 37.90 26.51
N ALA A 4 6.59 37.18 27.33
CA ALA A 4 6.31 35.85 27.85
C ALA A 4 5.48 34.89 26.98
N LEU A 5 6.15 33.96 26.30
CA LEU A 5 5.69 32.58 26.11
C LEU A 5 6.89 31.63 26.18
N THR A 6 7.55 31.62 27.34
CA THR A 6 8.33 30.48 27.81
C THR A 6 7.40 29.67 28.70
N SER A 7 6.75 28.66 28.13
CA SER A 7 6.08 27.60 28.90
C SER A 7 6.65 26.25 28.49
N VAL A 8 7.93 26.09 28.84
CA VAL A 8 8.48 24.78 29.19
C VAL A 8 7.93 24.45 30.59
N ALA A 9 7.59 23.18 30.79
CA ALA A 9 7.16 22.57 32.06
C ALA A 9 5.73 22.85 32.52
N ALA A 10 4.79 22.02 32.05
CA ALA A 10 3.69 21.48 32.86
C ALA A 10 3.01 20.33 32.10
N GLY A 11 3.27 19.09 32.52
CA GLY A 11 2.67 17.90 31.93
C GLY A 11 3.39 16.58 32.25
N ALA A 12 4.45 16.63 33.07
CA ALA A 12 5.21 15.44 33.50
C ALA A 12 4.63 14.73 34.73
N ASP A 13 3.48 15.17 35.28
CA ASP A 13 2.83 14.51 36.42
C ASP A 13 1.31 14.54 36.24
N LEU A 14 0.78 13.56 35.50
CA LEU A 14 -0.59 13.12 35.66
C LEU A 14 -0.57 11.62 35.94
N PHE A 15 -0.46 11.30 37.24
CA PHE A 15 -1.00 10.11 37.92
C PHE A 15 -0.68 8.76 37.25
N GLY A 16 0.22 7.97 37.83
CA GLY A 16 -0.08 7.36 39.12
C GLY A 16 -0.72 6.00 38.88
N GLN A 17 0.15 5.00 38.76
CA GLN A 17 -0.03 3.63 39.24
C GLN A 17 -1.40 3.30 39.86
N GLU A 18 -2.33 2.83 39.03
CA GLU A 18 -3.36 1.87 39.45
C GLU A 18 -3.36 0.71 38.47
N ALA A 19 -2.90 -0.44 38.98
CA ALA A 19 -3.15 -1.74 38.41
C ALA A 19 -4.66 -2.03 38.47
N GLY A 20 -5.41 -1.48 37.52
CA GLY A 20 -6.83 -1.76 37.32
C GLY A 20 -6.99 -2.90 36.31
N SER A 21 -7.53 -4.02 36.79
CA SER A 21 -7.99 -5.19 36.03
C SER A 21 -8.24 -4.94 34.55
N ILE A 22 -7.43 -5.55 33.69
CA ILE A 22 -7.68 -5.62 32.24
C ILE A 22 -8.95 -6.44 32.06
N ASN A 23 -10.11 -5.78 32.04
CA ASN A 23 -11.37 -6.45 31.77
C ASN A 23 -11.36 -6.91 30.30
N ASN A 24 -11.71 -8.18 30.06
CA ASN A 24 -11.82 -8.80 28.72
C ASN A 24 -12.60 -7.95 27.69
N VAL A 25 -13.45 -7.05 28.16
CA VAL A 25 -14.26 -6.14 27.35
C VAL A 25 -13.40 -5.09 26.62
N ASP A 26 -12.34 -4.53 27.22
CA ASP A 26 -11.49 -3.55 26.53
C ASP A 26 -10.58 -4.19 25.47
N MET A 27 -10.13 -5.43 25.71
CA MET A 27 -9.41 -6.22 24.71
C MET A 27 -10.33 -6.62 23.55
N GLN A 28 -11.60 -6.96 23.83
CA GLN A 28 -12.60 -7.21 22.79
C GLN A 28 -12.97 -5.94 22.01
N ARG A 29 -12.93 -4.75 22.63
CA ARG A 29 -13.18 -3.48 21.93
C ARG A 29 -12.02 -3.07 21.03
N LEU A 30 -10.77 -3.27 21.45
CA LEU A 30 -9.61 -3.11 20.57
C LEU A 30 -9.64 -4.12 19.41
N SER A 31 -9.97 -5.38 19.68
CA SER A 31 -10.09 -6.44 18.67
C SER A 31 -11.22 -6.18 17.66
N THR A 32 -12.40 -5.74 18.13
CA THR A 32 -13.52 -5.38 17.24
C THR A 32 -13.27 -4.09 16.48
N ASN A 33 -12.55 -3.11 17.03
CA ASN A 33 -12.13 -1.91 16.29
C ASN A 33 -11.06 -2.20 15.23
N MET A 34 -10.10 -3.11 15.51
CA MET A 34 -9.14 -3.57 14.50
C MET A 34 -9.80 -4.45 13.42
N ALA A 35 -10.73 -5.33 13.81
CA ALA A 35 -11.51 -6.13 12.87
C ALA A 35 -12.45 -5.27 12.01
N ASN A 36 -13.03 -4.20 12.57
CA ASN A 36 -13.82 -3.24 11.80
C ASN A 36 -12.94 -2.39 10.88
N LYS A 37 -11.73 -2.01 11.28
CA LYS A 37 -10.80 -1.30 10.39
C LYS A 37 -10.31 -2.20 9.24
N ALA A 38 -10.10 -3.49 9.48
CA ALA A 38 -9.81 -4.48 8.43
C ALA A 38 -11.00 -4.71 7.48
N ASN A 39 -12.25 -4.69 8.00
CA ASN A 39 -13.46 -4.78 7.17
C ASN A 39 -13.87 -3.46 6.50
N ASN A 40 -13.27 -2.32 6.89
CA ASN A 40 -13.49 -1.00 6.30
C ASN A 40 -12.30 -0.53 5.44
N VAL A 41 -11.35 -1.40 5.10
CA VAL A 41 -10.42 -1.11 4.00
C VAL A 41 -11.23 -1.23 2.72
N SER A 42 -11.90 -0.15 2.35
CA SER A 42 -12.70 -0.10 1.13
C SER A 42 -11.77 -0.13 -0.09
N PHE A 43 -12.22 -0.79 -1.16
CA PHE A 43 -11.50 -0.82 -2.44
C PHE A 43 -11.07 0.58 -2.92
N GLU A 44 -11.88 1.61 -2.64
CA GLU A 44 -11.55 3.01 -2.91
C GLU A 44 -10.28 3.48 -2.17
N GLN A 45 -10.10 3.14 -0.90
CA GLN A 45 -8.90 3.49 -0.13
C GLN A 45 -7.67 2.79 -0.69
N VAL A 46 -7.78 1.50 -1.02
CA VAL A 46 -6.68 0.76 -1.65
C VAL A 46 -6.35 1.36 -3.01
N LEU A 47 -7.36 1.72 -3.80
CA LEU A 47 -7.18 2.34 -5.11
C LEU A 47 -6.56 3.75 -5.01
N SER A 48 -6.94 4.54 -4.01
CA SER A 48 -6.36 5.85 -3.73
C SER A 48 -4.88 5.73 -3.35
N GLU A 49 -4.56 4.81 -2.44
CA GLU A 49 -3.19 4.55 -1.99
C GLU A 49 -2.31 4.01 -3.13
N VAL A 50 -2.86 3.12 -3.96
CA VAL A 50 -2.18 2.66 -5.19
C VAL A 50 -1.97 3.81 -6.17
N SER A 51 -2.94 4.71 -6.33
CA SER A 51 -2.81 5.85 -7.25
C SER A 51 -1.73 6.85 -6.80
N GLU A 52 -1.67 7.17 -5.51
CA GLU A 52 -0.59 8.00 -4.94
C GLU A 52 0.78 7.33 -5.07
N ALA A 53 0.85 6.02 -4.78
CA ALA A 53 2.08 5.25 -4.93
C ALA A 53 2.54 5.19 -6.38
N VAL A 54 1.63 5.05 -7.34
CA VAL A 54 1.92 5.05 -8.78
C VAL A 54 2.41 6.43 -9.22
N GLY A 55 1.76 7.53 -8.82
CA GLY A 55 2.20 8.88 -9.14
C GLY A 55 3.63 9.16 -8.64
N THR A 56 3.92 8.77 -7.39
CA THR A 56 5.25 8.91 -6.79
C THR A 56 6.31 8.06 -7.52
N LYS A 57 5.94 6.84 -7.93
CA LYS A 57 6.85 5.97 -8.70
C LYS A 57 7.09 6.47 -10.11
N LEU A 58 6.08 7.04 -10.77
CA LEU A 58 6.22 7.63 -12.11
C LEU A 58 7.13 8.86 -12.09
N GLN A 59 6.99 9.73 -11.08
CA GLN A 59 7.86 10.89 -10.94
C GLN A 59 9.32 10.50 -10.65
N ASN A 60 9.53 9.49 -9.81
CA ASN A 60 10.87 8.92 -9.60
C ASN A 60 11.42 8.27 -10.87
N ALA A 61 10.59 7.52 -11.60
CA ALA A 61 10.98 6.89 -12.86
C ALA A 61 11.36 7.94 -13.91
N GLU A 62 10.66 9.06 -14.00
CA GLU A 62 10.98 10.16 -14.91
C GLU A 62 12.35 10.80 -14.56
N SER A 63 12.62 11.01 -13.27
CA SER A 63 13.92 11.50 -12.81
C SER A 63 15.06 10.49 -13.09
N LEU A 64 14.80 9.20 -12.89
CA LEU A 64 15.76 8.13 -13.16
C LEU A 64 16.01 7.96 -14.67
N SER A 65 14.96 8.07 -15.50
CA SER A 65 15.03 8.01 -16.96
C SER A 65 15.80 9.20 -17.53
N MET A 66 15.65 10.41 -16.99
CA MET A 66 16.52 11.54 -17.34
C MET A 66 18.00 11.25 -17.02
N GLY A 67 18.29 10.52 -15.93
CA GLY A 67 19.64 10.07 -15.61
C GLY A 67 20.17 8.99 -16.57
N GLN A 68 19.34 8.00 -16.94
CA GLN A 68 19.74 6.86 -17.78
C GLN A 68 19.97 7.22 -19.26
N VAL A 69 19.33 8.25 -19.80
CA VAL A 69 19.59 8.74 -21.18
C VAL A 69 21.04 9.23 -21.37
N SER A 70 21.81 9.40 -20.29
CA SER A 70 23.23 9.80 -20.32
C SER A 70 24.22 8.70 -20.75
N GLY A 71 23.76 7.51 -21.18
CA GLY A 71 24.52 6.60 -22.06
C GLY A 71 25.44 5.57 -21.39
N GLY A 72 24.88 4.48 -20.86
CA GLY A 72 25.62 3.30 -20.40
C GLY A 72 25.50 2.09 -21.36
N ASP A 73 26.59 1.34 -21.53
CA ASP A 73 26.73 0.09 -22.31
C ASP A 73 25.66 -0.96 -21.92
N VAL A 74 24.68 -1.22 -22.79
CA VAL A 74 23.74 -2.35 -22.65
C VAL A 74 24.11 -3.41 -23.67
N GLY A 75 24.61 -4.57 -23.21
CA GLY A 75 25.05 -5.65 -24.09
C GLY A 75 23.87 -6.39 -24.73
N VAL A 76 24.04 -6.95 -25.94
CA VAL A 76 23.02 -7.74 -26.65
C VAL A 76 22.45 -8.89 -25.78
N ARG A 77 23.23 -9.39 -24.82
CA ARG A 77 22.80 -10.40 -23.83
C ARG A 77 21.76 -9.86 -22.85
N ASP A 78 21.88 -8.59 -22.45
CA ASP A 78 20.95 -7.93 -21.53
C ASP A 78 19.63 -7.60 -22.23
N VAL A 79 19.68 -7.28 -23.53
CA VAL A 79 18.49 -7.12 -24.37
C VAL A 79 17.69 -8.43 -24.45
N VAL A 80 18.37 -9.55 -24.72
CA VAL A 80 17.70 -10.86 -24.78
C VAL A 80 17.18 -11.31 -23.42
N HIS A 81 17.92 -11.02 -22.34
CA HIS A 81 17.45 -11.27 -20.97
C HIS A 81 16.16 -10.51 -20.66
N SER A 82 16.12 -9.22 -21.03
CA SER A 82 14.94 -8.36 -20.86
C SER A 82 13.74 -8.88 -21.66
N ILE A 83 13.96 -9.42 -22.86
CA ILE A 83 12.90 -10.03 -23.68
C ILE A 83 12.36 -11.29 -23.00
N MET A 84 13.22 -12.20 -22.52
CA MET A 84 12.78 -13.41 -21.81
C MET A 84 12.01 -13.08 -20.53
N GLU A 85 12.42 -12.04 -19.80
CA GLU A 85 11.71 -11.56 -18.61
C GLU A 85 10.34 -10.98 -18.97
N ALA A 86 10.27 -10.19 -20.06
CA ALA A 86 9.02 -9.66 -20.59
C ALA A 86 8.06 -10.78 -21.04
N GLU A 87 8.56 -11.83 -21.70
CA GLU A 87 7.76 -12.98 -22.11
C GLU A 87 7.18 -13.73 -20.91
N ARG A 88 7.96 -13.89 -19.84
CA ARG A 88 7.49 -14.52 -18.61
C ARG A 88 6.40 -13.72 -17.91
N SER A 89 6.55 -12.40 -17.88
CA SER A 89 5.54 -11.47 -17.36
C SER A 89 4.25 -11.53 -18.21
N LEU A 90 4.39 -11.49 -19.54
CA LEU A 90 3.27 -11.55 -20.48
C LEU A 90 2.51 -12.87 -20.35
N SER A 91 3.20 -14.01 -20.25
CA SER A 91 2.56 -15.32 -20.05
C SER A 91 1.73 -15.37 -18.76
N THR A 92 2.24 -14.75 -17.69
CA THR A 92 1.52 -14.63 -16.42
C THR A 92 0.28 -13.72 -16.56
N ALA A 93 0.41 -12.60 -17.26
CA ALA A 93 -0.71 -11.69 -17.54
C ALA A 93 -1.80 -12.37 -18.39
N ILE A 94 -1.43 -13.20 -19.36
CA ILE A 94 -2.38 -13.98 -20.16
C ILE A 94 -3.11 -15.01 -19.29
N ALA A 95 -2.39 -15.73 -18.42
CA ALA A 95 -3.02 -16.68 -17.50
C ALA A 95 -4.02 -15.98 -16.55
N LEU A 96 -3.69 -14.78 -16.07
CA LEU A 96 -4.59 -13.97 -15.26
C LEU A 96 -5.82 -13.50 -16.05
N ARG A 97 -5.65 -13.03 -17.29
CA ARG A 97 -6.75 -12.69 -18.21
C ARG A 97 -7.71 -13.85 -18.34
N ASP A 98 -7.19 -15.05 -18.60
CA ASP A 98 -8.02 -16.23 -18.81
C ASP A 98 -8.78 -16.62 -17.53
N LYS A 99 -8.17 -16.47 -16.35
CA LYS A 99 -8.86 -16.68 -15.07
C LYS A 99 -9.93 -15.63 -14.78
N MET A 100 -9.70 -14.37 -15.13
CA MET A 100 -10.71 -13.32 -14.97
C MET A 100 -11.91 -13.52 -15.89
N VAL A 101 -11.66 -13.96 -17.14
CA VAL A 101 -12.75 -14.31 -18.07
C VAL A 101 -13.54 -15.51 -17.56
N GLN A 102 -12.86 -16.54 -17.02
CA GLN A 102 -13.54 -17.69 -16.41
C GLN A 102 -14.42 -17.27 -15.23
N ALA A 103 -13.88 -16.47 -14.30
CA ALA A 103 -14.62 -15.96 -13.15
C ALA A 103 -15.83 -15.10 -13.57
N TYR A 104 -15.68 -14.27 -14.59
CA TYR A 104 -16.80 -13.50 -15.15
C TYR A 104 -17.91 -14.41 -15.70
N LEU A 105 -17.55 -15.44 -16.47
CA LEU A 105 -18.53 -16.38 -17.01
C LEU A 105 -19.19 -17.27 -15.95
N GLU A 106 -18.49 -17.54 -14.85
CA GLU A 106 -19.02 -18.30 -13.72
C GLU A 106 -20.04 -17.47 -12.94
N VAL A 107 -19.71 -16.22 -12.59
CA VAL A 107 -20.63 -15.25 -11.96
C VAL A 107 -21.83 -14.97 -12.88
N SER A 108 -21.60 -14.82 -14.18
CA SER A 108 -22.68 -14.56 -15.14
C SER A 108 -23.62 -15.75 -15.33
N ARG A 109 -23.14 -16.98 -15.15
CA ARG A 109 -23.95 -18.21 -15.20
C ARG A 109 -24.60 -18.56 -13.87
N MET A 110 -24.15 -17.97 -12.77
CA MET A 110 -24.90 -17.90 -11.53
C MET A 110 -26.03 -16.87 -11.71
N GLN A 111 -26.92 -17.15 -12.65
CA GLN A 111 -28.14 -16.39 -12.84
C GLN A 111 -29.04 -16.64 -11.63
N ILE A 112 -29.55 -15.54 -11.10
CA ILE A 112 -30.62 -15.46 -10.11
C ILE A 112 -31.80 -16.34 -10.53
#